data_AF-A0A9P6PIY0-F1
#
_entry.id   AF-A0A9P6PIY0-F1
#
_cell.length_a   1.000
_cell.length_b   1.000
_cell.length_c   1.000
_cell.angle_alpha   90.00
_cell.angle_beta   90.00
_cell.angle_gamma   90.00
#
_symmetry.space_group_name_H-M   'P 1'
#
loop_
_entity.id
_entity.type
_entity.pdbx_description
1 polymer ?
#
loop_
_entity_poly.entity_id
_entity_poly.type
_entity_poly.pdbx_seq_one_letter_code
_entity_poly.pdbx_strand_id
1 'polypeptide(L)'
;MYDLGLNNFFFVIAVVVYSGQSAKAWYYIDLLFTVLVCLGGLFGILGSCFASRKFAKVFSVVVWVNCILSIVKYLVSLVLMVLFREGMVHSCQRSGFAGFSNAQATMSPAVISDSPYYAPVKYPNTLNSNAMTMEDCEASVKTFLISYGVIIFLVEMLQIYFASVVSAYASRLRNGARHHRLHDQQIKDFEESRYHMSTVY
;
A
#
# COMPACT_ATOMS: atom_id res chain seq x y z
N MET A 1 15.86 -8.79 -16.91
CA MET A 1 15.16 -9.25 -15.69
C MET A 1 15.42 -8.30 -14.50
N TYR A 2 15.43 -6.98 -14.73
CA TYR A 2 15.65 -5.93 -13.70
C TYR A 2 14.69 -4.72 -13.81
N ASP A 3 13.59 -4.82 -14.59
CA ASP A 3 12.68 -3.68 -14.82
C ASP A 3 11.39 -3.69 -13.97
N LEU A 4 11.13 -4.74 -13.18
CA LEU A 4 9.90 -4.79 -12.37
C LEU A 4 9.95 -3.86 -11.14
N GLY A 5 11.13 -3.50 -10.65
CA GLY A 5 11.28 -2.60 -9.50
C GLY A 5 11.04 -1.13 -9.85
N LEU A 6 11.54 -0.70 -11.01
CA LEU A 6 11.38 0.68 -11.49
C LEU A 6 9.93 0.96 -11.92
N ASN A 7 9.31 0.02 -12.63
CA ASN A 7 7.93 0.15 -13.11
C ASN A 7 6.92 0.33 -11.96
N ASN A 8 7.12 -0.36 -10.83
CA ASN A 8 6.25 -0.20 -9.66
C ASN A 8 6.41 1.16 -8.98
N PHE A 9 7.63 1.70 -8.87
CA PHE A 9 7.85 3.00 -8.25
C PHE A 9 7.24 4.15 -9.05
N PHE A 10 7.37 4.11 -10.38
CA PHE A 10 6.83 5.14 -11.26
C PHE A 10 5.30 5.06 -11.45
N PHE A 11 4.74 3.85 -11.41
CA PHE A 11 3.29 3.67 -11.40
C PHE A 11 2.65 4.26 -10.14
N VAL A 12 3.28 4.08 -8.98
CA VAL A 12 2.85 4.70 -7.71
C VAL A 12 2.95 6.24 -7.78
N ILE A 13 3.96 6.79 -8.46
CA ILE A 13 4.06 8.25 -8.66
C ILE A 13 2.91 8.77 -9.53
N ALA A 14 2.58 8.10 -10.63
CA ALA A 14 1.45 8.49 -11.48
C ALA A 14 0.13 8.47 -10.70
N VAL A 15 -0.05 7.47 -9.83
CA VAL A 15 -1.22 7.35 -8.95
C VAL A 15 -1.33 8.51 -7.97
N VAL A 16 -0.23 8.87 -7.31
CA VAL A 16 -0.20 10.01 -6.37
C VAL A 16 -0.45 11.33 -7.10
N VAL A 17 0.09 11.48 -8.30
CA VAL A 17 -0.14 12.65 -9.15
C VAL A 17 -1.61 12.76 -9.56
N TYR A 18 -2.20 11.70 -10.11
CA TYR A 18 -3.58 11.75 -10.60
C TYR A 18 -4.61 11.82 -9.47
N SER A 19 -4.43 11.07 -8.38
CA SER A 19 -5.31 11.18 -7.21
C SER A 19 -5.13 12.49 -6.45
N GLY A 20 -3.90 13.03 -6.40
CA GLY A 20 -3.59 14.31 -5.78
C GLY A 20 -4.06 15.53 -6.59
N GLN A 21 -4.15 15.41 -7.92
CA GLN A 21 -4.75 16.42 -8.79
C GLN A 21 -6.27 16.54 -8.60
N SER A 22 -6.95 15.44 -8.25
CA SER A 22 -8.38 15.45 -7.97
C SER A 22 -8.76 16.27 -6.72
N ALA A 23 -7.92 16.25 -5.68
CA ALA A 23 -8.11 17.08 -4.50
C ALA A 23 -6.78 17.37 -3.78
N LYS A 24 -6.43 18.65 -3.60
CA LYS A 24 -5.23 19.06 -2.85
C LYS A 24 -5.17 18.46 -1.44
N ALA A 25 -6.33 18.30 -0.79
CA ALA A 25 -6.43 17.65 0.52
C ALA A 25 -6.07 16.17 0.48
N TRP A 26 -6.41 15.47 -0.61
CA TRP A 26 -6.11 14.04 -0.79
C TRP A 26 -4.61 13.79 -0.87
N TYR A 27 -3.85 14.68 -1.51
CA TYR A 27 -2.38 14.60 -1.55
C TYR A 27 -1.75 14.55 -0.15
N TYR A 28 -2.17 15.43 0.76
CA TYR A 28 -1.65 15.45 2.13
C TYR A 28 -2.08 14.22 2.94
N ILE A 29 -3.31 13.73 2.72
CA ILE A 29 -3.82 12.51 3.35
C ILE A 29 -3.03 11.28 2.88
N ASP A 30 -2.75 11.18 1.57
CA ASP A 30 -1.96 10.09 0.99
C ASP A 30 -0.53 10.07 1.54
N LEU A 31 0.09 11.24 1.64
CA LEU A 31 1.41 11.42 2.22
C LEU A 31 1.43 10.98 3.70
N LEU A 32 0.43 11.39 4.48
CA LEU A 32 0.30 10.99 5.88
C LEU A 32 0.16 9.47 6.03
N PHE A 33 -0.70 8.83 5.24
CA PHE A 33 -0.82 7.36 5.25
C PHE A 33 0.48 6.67 4.86
N THR A 34 1.22 7.21 3.89
CA THR A 34 2.52 6.67 3.49
C THR A 34 3.52 6.71 4.62
N VAL A 35 3.59 7.83 5.36
CA VAL A 35 4.44 7.96 6.54
C VAL A 35 4.06 6.96 7.62
N LEU A 36 2.76 6.77 7.89
CA LEU A 36 2.28 5.80 8.87
C LEU A 36 2.67 4.36 8.50
N VAL A 37 2.52 3.99 7.22
CA VAL A 37 2.91 2.67 6.72
C VAL A 37 4.43 2.48 6.82
N CYS A 38 5.24 3.51 6.51
CA CYS A 38 6.69 3.46 6.68
C CYS A 38 7.10 3.27 8.15
N LEU A 39 6.49 4.01 9.07
CA LEU A 39 6.71 3.83 10.50
C LEU A 39 6.31 2.42 10.95
N GLY A 40 5.19 1.90 10.45
CA GLY A 40 4.76 0.52 10.65
C GLY A 40 5.78 -0.51 10.18
N GLY A 41 6.37 -0.29 8.99
CA GLY A 41 7.44 -1.12 8.44
C GLY A 41 8.71 -1.10 9.31
N LEU A 42 9.11 0.07 9.81
CA LEU A 42 10.25 0.21 10.73
C LEU A 42 10.01 -0.54 12.05
N PHE A 43 8.81 -0.41 12.62
CA PHE A 43 8.43 -1.21 13.79
C PHE A 43 8.43 -2.71 13.49
N GLY A 44 8.16 -3.11 12.26
CA GLY A 44 8.26 -4.51 11.83
C GLY A 44 9.68 -5.05 11.76
N ILE A 45 10.62 -4.26 11.25
CA ILE A 45 12.04 -4.61 11.23
C ILE A 45 12.56 -4.72 12.67
N LEU A 46 12.29 -3.70 13.50
CA LEU A 46 12.68 -3.70 14.91
C LEU A 46 12.03 -4.86 15.68
N GLY A 47 10.75 -5.13 15.44
CA GLY A 47 10.04 -6.26 16.04
C GLY A 47 10.64 -7.62 15.69
N SER A 48 11.16 -7.75 14.47
CA SER A 48 11.86 -8.96 14.01
C SER A 48 13.23 -9.12 14.67
N CYS A 49 13.97 -8.02 14.89
CA CYS A 49 15.28 -8.05 15.55
C CYS A 49 15.20 -8.39 17.05
N PHE A 50 14.17 -7.90 17.75
CA PHE A 50 14.11 -8.02 19.21
C PHE A 50 13.50 -9.35 19.73
N ALA A 51 13.01 -10.23 18.84
CA ALA A 51 12.55 -11.61 19.10
C ALA A 51 11.75 -11.83 20.40
N SER A 52 11.09 -10.80 20.93
CA SER A 52 10.52 -10.81 22.27
C SER A 52 9.01 -10.97 22.18
N ARG A 53 8.48 -11.81 23.08
CA ARG A 53 7.11 -12.33 22.97
C ARG A 53 6.03 -11.24 23.03
N LYS A 54 6.29 -10.15 23.76
CA LYS A 54 5.38 -8.99 23.82
C LYS A 54 5.41 -8.20 22.51
N PHE A 55 6.58 -8.06 21.90
CA PHE A 55 6.75 -7.36 20.63
C PHE A 55 6.12 -8.13 19.47
N ALA A 56 6.15 -9.47 19.48
CA ALA A 56 5.47 -10.29 18.45
C ALA A 56 3.95 -10.06 18.40
N LYS A 57 3.30 -9.84 19.56
CA LYS A 57 1.86 -9.52 19.61
C LYS A 57 1.57 -8.11 19.10
N VAL A 58 2.33 -7.12 19.58
CA VAL A 58 2.18 -5.73 19.13
C VAL A 58 2.42 -5.62 17.63
N PHE A 59 3.44 -6.32 17.13
CA PHE A 59 3.76 -6.38 15.72
C PHE A 59 2.62 -6.98 14.89
N SER A 60 2.02 -8.09 15.33
CA SER A 60 0.84 -8.67 14.66
C SER A 60 -0.32 -7.69 14.55
N VAL A 61 -0.60 -6.91 15.60
CA VAL A 61 -1.65 -5.87 15.57
C VAL A 61 -1.27 -4.74 14.62
N VAL A 62 -0.03 -4.24 14.67
CA VAL A 62 0.46 -3.17 13.80
C VAL A 62 0.39 -3.58 12.33
N VAL A 63 0.73 -4.83 11.99
CA VAL A 63 0.62 -5.35 10.61
C VAL A 63 -0.83 -5.37 10.14
N TRP A 64 -1.77 -5.81 10.97
CA TRP A 64 -3.20 -5.77 10.64
C TRP A 64 -3.72 -4.35 10.45
N VAL A 65 -3.34 -3.42 11.33
CA VAL A 65 -3.73 -2.00 11.20
C VAL A 65 -3.19 -1.42 9.90
N ASN A 66 -1.92 -1.65 9.57
CA ASN A 66 -1.35 -1.19 8.30
C ASN A 66 -2.04 -1.82 7.10
N CYS A 67 -2.36 -3.11 7.13
CA CYS A 67 -3.09 -3.79 6.05
C CYS A 67 -4.47 -3.15 5.83
N ILE A 68 -5.25 -2.93 6.90
CA ILE A 68 -6.57 -2.28 6.78
C ILE A 68 -6.43 -0.85 6.24
N LEU A 69 -5.45 -0.08 6.73
CA LEU A 69 -5.19 1.28 6.26
C LEU A 69 -4.78 1.30 4.78
N SER A 70 -3.94 0.37 4.33
CA SER A 70 -3.56 0.22 2.92
C SER A 70 -4.77 -0.07 2.05
N ILE A 71 -5.61 -1.04 2.43
CA ILE A 71 -6.84 -1.37 1.69
C ILE A 71 -7.73 -0.14 1.54
N VAL A 72 -8.00 0.58 2.63
CA VAL A 72 -8.84 1.79 2.60
C VAL A 72 -8.22 2.86 1.70
N LYS A 73 -6.91 3.12 1.84
CA LYS A 73 -6.17 4.08 1.02
C LYS A 73 -6.34 3.79 -0.48
N TYR A 74 -6.07 2.56 -0.89
CA TYR A 74 -6.11 2.18 -2.30
C TYR A 74 -7.53 2.12 -2.86
N LEU A 75 -8.51 1.70 -2.06
CA LEU A 75 -9.93 1.74 -2.45
C LEU A 75 -10.39 3.19 -2.70
N VAL A 76 -10.09 4.11 -1.78
CA VAL A 76 -10.49 5.51 -1.94
C VAL A 76 -9.76 6.15 -3.13
N SER A 77 -8.47 5.86 -3.31
CA SER A 77 -7.71 6.31 -4.50
C SER A 77 -8.37 5.83 -5.80
N LEU A 78 -8.73 4.55 -5.88
CA LEU A 78 -9.38 3.97 -7.06
C LEU A 78 -10.75 4.61 -7.31
N VAL A 79 -11.56 4.81 -6.28
CA VAL A 79 -12.87 5.48 -6.40
C VAL A 79 -12.70 6.92 -6.89
N LEU A 80 -11.75 7.67 -6.34
CA LEU A 80 -11.48 9.05 -6.78
C LEU A 80 -11.04 9.11 -8.24
N MET A 81 -10.18 8.19 -8.69
CA MET A 81 -9.76 8.15 -10.09
C MET A 81 -10.92 7.80 -11.04
N VAL A 82 -11.85 6.96 -10.61
CA VAL A 82 -13.05 6.64 -11.41
C VAL A 82 -14.00 7.83 -11.46
N LEU A 83 -14.23 8.52 -10.34
CA LEU A 83 -15.11 9.70 -10.28
C LEU A 83 -14.56 10.88 -11.11
N PHE A 84 -13.25 11.09 -11.10
CA PHE A 84 -12.59 12.17 -11.82
C PHE A 84 -11.94 11.71 -13.15
N ARG A 85 -12.45 10.62 -13.74
CA ARG A 85 -11.93 10.06 -14.99
C ARG A 85 -11.88 11.09 -16.12
N GLU A 86 -12.92 11.90 -16.28
CA GLU A 86 -12.98 12.92 -17.34
C GLU A 86 -11.88 13.98 -17.17
N GLY A 87 -11.63 14.40 -15.91
CA GLY A 87 -10.53 15.30 -15.59
C GLY A 87 -9.16 14.72 -15.94
N MET A 88 -8.97 13.40 -15.77
CA MET A 88 -7.75 12.72 -16.20
C MET A 88 -7.60 12.68 -17.72
N VAL A 89 -8.69 12.45 -18.46
CA VAL A 89 -8.68 12.45 -19.94
C VAL A 89 -8.37 13.84 -20.48
N HIS A 90 -8.99 14.89 -19.95
CA HIS A 90 -8.69 16.28 -20.32
C HIS A 90 -7.26 16.68 -19.98
N SER A 91 -6.75 16.25 -18.82
CA SER A 91 -5.34 16.49 -18.44
C SER A 91 -4.38 15.75 -19.37
N CYS A 92 -4.70 14.50 -19.73
CA CYS A 92 -3.94 13.71 -20.70
C CYS A 92 -3.91 14.38 -22.08
N GLN A 93 -5.02 14.96 -22.53
CA GLN A 93 -5.09 15.66 -23.82
C GLN A 93 -4.15 16.87 -23.85
N ARG A 94 -4.01 17.59 -22.73
CA ARG A 94 -3.13 18.76 -22.63
C ARG A 94 -1.66 18.37 -22.45
N SER A 95 -1.35 17.55 -21.46
CA SER A 95 0.04 17.27 -21.07
C SER A 95 0.61 15.93 -21.52
N GLY A 96 -0.22 15.10 -22.17
CA GLY A 96 0.07 13.68 -22.35
C GLY A 96 -0.22 12.87 -21.09
N PHE A 97 -0.20 11.54 -21.25
CA PHE A 97 -0.34 10.62 -20.13
C PHE A 97 0.95 10.61 -19.29
N ALA A 98 0.84 10.87 -17.98
CA ALA A 98 1.95 10.86 -17.05
C ALA A 98 2.37 9.40 -16.79
N GLY A 99 3.58 9.04 -17.21
CA GLY A 99 4.07 7.67 -17.22
C GLY A 99 5.56 7.58 -17.52
N PHE A 100 6.03 6.39 -17.93
CA PHE A 100 7.47 6.08 -18.09
C PHE A 100 8.20 7.00 -19.07
N SER A 101 7.51 7.49 -20.10
CA SER A 101 8.04 8.41 -21.10
C SER A 101 7.83 9.90 -20.76
N ASN A 102 7.00 10.20 -19.76
CA ASN A 102 6.51 11.54 -19.44
C ASN A 102 6.46 11.78 -17.94
N ALA A 103 7.63 12.06 -17.36
CA ALA A 103 7.71 12.60 -16.02
C ALA A 103 7.07 14.01 -16.03
N GLN A 104 6.05 14.21 -15.21
CA GLN A 104 5.32 15.48 -15.15
C GLN A 104 6.25 16.57 -14.61
N ALA A 105 6.85 17.35 -15.50
CA ALA A 105 7.63 18.51 -15.13
C ALA A 105 6.67 19.64 -14.72
N THR A 106 6.94 20.26 -13.56
CA THR A 106 6.22 21.45 -13.10
C THR A 106 6.53 22.62 -14.03
N MET A 107 5.82 22.72 -15.16
CA MET A 107 6.00 23.78 -16.14
C MET A 107 4.73 24.62 -16.28
N SER A 108 4.93 25.92 -16.51
CA SER A 108 3.90 26.95 -16.60
C SER A 108 2.73 26.51 -17.50
N PRO A 109 1.46 26.70 -17.08
CA PRO A 109 0.32 26.31 -17.87
C PRO A 109 0.30 27.11 -19.18
N ALA A 110 0.32 26.40 -20.32
CA ALA A 110 -0.02 26.99 -21.60
C ALA A 110 -1.54 27.13 -21.68
N VAL A 111 -2.03 28.29 -22.11
CA VAL A 111 -3.47 28.52 -22.36
C VAL A 111 -3.84 27.75 -23.63
N ILE A 112 -4.51 26.61 -23.49
CA ILE A 112 -4.98 25.78 -24.60
C ILE A 112 -6.49 25.98 -24.72
N SER A 113 -6.93 26.38 -25.91
CA SER A 113 -8.35 26.61 -26.22
C SER A 113 -9.12 25.28 -26.26
N ASP A 114 -10.15 25.13 -25.44
CA ASP A 114 -11.05 23.95 -25.40
C ASP A 114 -12.01 23.94 -26.62
N SER A 115 -11.47 23.71 -27.82
CA SER A 115 -12.27 23.50 -29.03
C SER A 115 -12.24 22.03 -29.46
N PRO A 116 -13.41 21.41 -29.75
CA PRO A 116 -13.49 20.02 -30.22
C PRO A 116 -12.87 19.80 -31.62
N TYR A 117 -12.52 20.86 -32.33
CA TYR A 117 -11.90 20.80 -33.66
C TYR A 117 -10.37 20.99 -33.64
N TYR A 118 -9.77 21.08 -32.45
CA TYR A 118 -8.34 21.39 -32.32
C TYR A 118 -7.50 20.12 -32.17
N ALA A 119 -6.59 19.87 -33.12
CA ALA A 119 -5.56 18.86 -32.96
C ALA A 119 -4.49 19.34 -31.96
N PRO A 120 -4.05 18.52 -31.00
CA PRO A 120 -3.07 18.95 -30.01
C PRO A 120 -1.73 19.32 -30.68
N VAL A 121 -1.33 20.58 -30.57
CA VAL A 121 -0.07 21.07 -31.15
C VAL A 121 1.08 20.74 -30.20
N LYS A 122 2.00 19.89 -30.66
CA LYS A 122 3.17 19.45 -29.91
C LYS A 122 4.27 20.49 -30.03
N TYR A 123 4.65 21.11 -28.91
CA TYR A 123 5.83 21.97 -28.86
C TYR A 123 6.93 21.30 -28.03
N PRO A 124 8.15 21.13 -28.59
CA PRO A 124 9.27 20.59 -27.83
C PRO A 124 9.59 21.50 -26.64
N ASN A 125 9.96 20.91 -25.49
CA ASN A 125 10.25 21.60 -24.22
C ASN A 125 9.06 22.35 -23.59
N THR A 126 7.83 21.94 -23.86
CA THR A 126 6.63 22.50 -23.22
C THR A 126 5.76 21.40 -22.62
N LEU A 127 4.78 21.76 -21.79
CA LEU A 127 3.82 20.83 -21.20
C LEU A 127 3.10 19.96 -22.26
N ASN A 128 2.97 20.46 -23.49
CA ASN A 128 2.24 19.81 -24.59
C ASN A 128 3.14 18.94 -25.49
N SER A 129 4.41 18.75 -25.15
CA SER A 129 5.33 17.95 -25.98
C SER A 129 4.81 16.53 -26.23
N ASN A 130 3.97 16.03 -25.32
CA ASN A 130 3.42 14.69 -25.33
C ASN A 130 1.90 14.65 -25.41
N ALA A 131 1.27 15.74 -25.84
CA ALA A 131 -0.17 15.79 -26.05
C ALA A 131 -0.64 14.66 -26.99
N MET A 132 -1.73 14.00 -26.61
CA MET A 132 -2.30 12.84 -27.31
C MET A 132 -3.72 13.16 -27.81
N THR A 133 -4.22 12.37 -28.76
CA THR A 133 -5.61 12.49 -29.20
C THR A 133 -6.57 12.06 -28.08
N MET A 134 -7.83 12.49 -28.17
CA MET A 134 -8.84 12.16 -27.16
C MET A 134 -9.07 10.64 -27.06
N GLU A 135 -9.13 9.96 -28.20
CA GLU A 135 -9.31 8.51 -28.32
C GLU A 135 -8.15 7.75 -27.65
N ASP A 136 -6.91 8.16 -27.92
CA ASP A 136 -5.73 7.55 -27.30
C ASP A 136 -5.69 7.78 -25.79
N CYS A 137 -6.08 8.97 -25.33
CA CYS A 137 -6.15 9.29 -23.90
C CYS A 137 -7.21 8.48 -23.18
N GLU A 138 -8.40 8.32 -23.77
CA GLU A 138 -9.45 7.47 -23.18
C GLU A 138 -8.99 6.02 -23.05
N ALA A 139 -8.36 5.48 -24.10
CA ALA A 139 -7.81 4.13 -24.09
C ALA A 139 -6.70 3.96 -23.04
N SER A 140 -5.79 4.95 -22.93
CA SER A 140 -4.69 4.94 -21.96
C SER A 140 -5.18 5.03 -20.52
N VAL A 141 -6.09 5.96 -20.21
CA VAL A 141 -6.68 6.11 -18.88
C VAL A 141 -7.47 4.86 -18.49
N LYS A 142 -8.25 4.27 -19.41
CA LYS A 142 -8.98 3.03 -19.16
C LYS A 142 -8.02 1.86 -18.85
N THR A 143 -6.97 1.71 -19.63
CA THR A 143 -5.94 0.68 -19.42
C THR A 143 -5.21 0.88 -18.10
N PHE A 144 -4.94 2.13 -17.73
CA PHE A 144 -4.33 2.47 -16.44
C PHE A 144 -5.23 2.10 -15.26
N LEU A 145 -6.51 2.46 -15.29
CA LEU A 145 -7.45 2.13 -14.20
C LEU A 145 -7.58 0.62 -14.00
N ILE A 146 -7.68 -0.14 -15.09
CA ILE A 146 -7.78 -1.62 -15.03
C ILE A 146 -6.48 -2.21 -14.48
N SER A 147 -5.33 -1.80 -15.01
CA SER A 147 -4.03 -2.34 -14.55
C SER A 147 -3.75 -1.97 -13.09
N TYR A 148 -4.13 -0.77 -12.65
CA TYR A 148 -4.01 -0.32 -11.26
C TYR A 148 -4.83 -1.18 -10.30
N GLY A 149 -6.08 -1.45 -10.66
CA GLY A 149 -6.95 -2.34 -9.87
C GLY A 149 -6.37 -3.75 -9.72
N VAL A 150 -5.86 -4.34 -10.80
CA VAL A 150 -5.27 -5.69 -10.77
C VAL A 150 -4.00 -5.73 -9.91
N ILE A 151 -3.10 -4.75 -10.07
CA ILE A 151 -1.84 -4.70 -9.31
C ILE A 151 -2.12 -4.55 -7.82
N ILE A 152 -3.00 -3.61 -7.43
CA ILE A 152 -3.37 -3.43 -6.01
C ILE A 152 -3.98 -4.71 -5.45
N PHE A 153 -4.89 -5.34 -6.18
CA PHE A 153 -5.51 -6.57 -5.72
C PHE A 153 -4.47 -7.65 -5.37
N LEU A 154 -3.44 -7.82 -6.22
CA LEU A 154 -2.34 -8.76 -5.95
C LEU A 154 -1.49 -8.34 -4.75
N VAL A 155 -1.17 -7.05 -4.62
CA VAL A 155 -0.39 -6.52 -3.49
C VAL A 155 -1.15 -6.70 -2.17
N GLU A 156 -2.45 -6.40 -2.14
CA GLU A 156 -3.29 -6.55 -0.95
C GLU A 156 -3.51 -8.01 -0.57
N MET A 157 -3.69 -8.91 -1.54
CA MET A 157 -3.72 -10.35 -1.29
C MET A 157 -2.43 -10.84 -0.60
N LEU A 158 -1.28 -10.35 -1.06
CA LEU A 158 0.00 -10.66 -0.46
C LEU A 158 0.15 -10.05 0.94
N GLN A 159 -0.30 -8.82 1.17
CA GLN A 159 -0.31 -8.20 2.50
C GLN A 159 -1.19 -8.99 3.49
N ILE A 160 -2.39 -9.40 3.09
CA ILE A 160 -3.29 -10.22 3.91
C ILE A 160 -2.64 -11.56 4.25
N TYR A 161 -1.97 -12.19 3.27
CA TYR A 161 -1.21 -13.41 3.51
C TYR A 161 -0.13 -13.20 4.58
N PHE A 162 0.70 -12.17 4.45
CA PHE A 162 1.72 -11.85 5.46
C PHE A 162 1.11 -11.57 6.85
N ALA A 163 0.02 -10.80 6.91
CA ALA A 163 -0.68 -10.52 8.15
C ALA A 163 -1.20 -11.80 8.83
N SER A 164 -1.73 -12.74 8.04
CA SER A 164 -2.22 -14.03 8.53
C SER A 164 -1.09 -14.91 9.08
N VAL A 165 0.06 -14.99 8.40
CA VAL A 165 1.23 -15.77 8.82
C VAL A 165 1.82 -15.22 10.12
N VAL A 166 1.99 -13.91 10.22
CA VAL A 166 2.49 -13.25 11.44
C VAL A 166 1.54 -13.48 12.62
N SER A 167 0.23 -13.43 12.38
CA SER A 167 -0.78 -13.68 13.40
C SER A 167 -0.78 -15.13 13.88
N ALA A 168 -0.64 -16.08 12.96
CA ALA A 168 -0.48 -17.49 13.29
C ALA A 168 0.79 -17.75 14.11
N TYR A 169 1.91 -17.11 13.74
CA TYR A 169 3.17 -17.19 14.48
C TYR A 169 3.05 -16.63 15.91
N ALA A 170 2.44 -15.46 16.07
CA ALA A 170 2.19 -14.87 17.38
C ALA A 170 1.28 -15.76 18.26
N SER A 171 0.28 -16.41 17.65
CA SER A 171 -0.59 -17.38 18.32
C SER A 171 0.15 -18.63 18.77
N ARG A 172 1.03 -19.19 17.93
CA ARG A 172 1.88 -20.35 18.28
C ARG A 172 2.82 -20.07 19.43
N LEU A 173 3.50 -18.91 19.44
CA LEU A 173 4.36 -18.47 20.55
C LEU A 173 3.60 -18.39 21.89
N ARG A 174 2.35 -17.93 21.86
CA ARG A 174 1.48 -17.88 23.05
C ARG A 174 1.11 -19.29 23.53
N ASN A 175 0.75 -20.19 22.62
CA ASN A 175 0.32 -21.54 22.97
C ASN A 175 1.49 -22.42 23.46
N GLY A 176 2.68 -22.29 22.85
CA GLY A 176 3.88 -23.00 23.31
C GLY A 176 4.29 -22.61 24.74
N ALA A 177 4.22 -21.31 25.08
CA ALA A 177 4.49 -20.85 26.43
C ALA A 177 3.44 -21.31 27.45
N ARG A 178 2.16 -21.40 27.04
CA ARG A 178 1.10 -21.97 27.87
C ARG A 178 1.35 -23.45 28.15
N HIS A 179 1.84 -24.19 27.16
CA HIS A 179 2.14 -25.61 27.31
C HIS A 179 3.29 -25.86 28.30
N HIS A 180 4.37 -25.08 28.20
CA HIS A 180 5.47 -25.15 29.18
C HIS A 180 5.01 -24.78 30.60
N ARG A 181 4.21 -23.71 30.72
CA ARG A 181 3.70 -23.29 32.04
C ARG A 181 2.77 -24.33 32.67
N LEU A 182 1.91 -24.97 31.87
CA LEU A 182 1.04 -26.05 32.36
C LEU A 182 1.84 -27.29 32.75
N HIS A 183 2.87 -27.63 31.98
CA HIS A 183 3.79 -28.72 32.30
C HIS A 183 4.56 -28.48 33.60
N ASP A 184 5.10 -27.26 33.81
CA ASP A 184 5.78 -26.90 35.05
C ASP A 184 4.83 -26.89 36.26
N GLN A 185 3.55 -26.53 36.07
CA GLN A 185 2.54 -26.63 37.13
C GLN A 185 2.23 -28.09 37.48
N GLN A 186 2.06 -28.96 36.48
CA GLN A 186 1.82 -30.38 36.72
C GLN A 186 2.98 -31.06 37.46
N ILE A 187 4.23 -30.72 37.15
CA ILE A 187 5.40 -31.27 37.86
C ILE A 187 5.38 -30.87 39.34
N LYS A 188 5.06 -29.61 39.64
CA LYS A 188 4.95 -29.13 41.03
C LYS A 188 3.84 -29.86 41.78
N ASP A 189 2.66 -30.01 41.18
CA ASP A 189 1.55 -30.72 41.79
C ASP A 189 1.90 -32.21 42.04
N PHE A 190 2.67 -32.84 41.13
CA PHE A 190 3.18 -34.20 41.30
C PHE A 190 4.23 -34.31 42.42
N GLU A 191 5.11 -33.33 42.58
CA GLU A 191 6.07 -33.31 43.68
C GLU A 191 5.36 -33.11 45.03
N GLU A 192 4.44 -32.15 45.12
CA GLU A 192 3.69 -31.83 46.34
C GLU A 192 2.84 -33.02 46.81
N SER A 193 2.16 -33.70 45.91
CA SER A 193 1.44 -34.95 46.23
C SER A 193 2.38 -36.08 46.70
N ARG A 194 3.61 -36.16 46.18
CA ARG A 194 4.60 -37.14 46.63
C ARG A 194 5.09 -36.87 48.06
N TYR A 195 5.30 -35.59 48.41
CA TYR A 195 5.68 -35.20 49.78
C TYR A 195 4.57 -35.51 50.79
N HIS A 196 3.30 -35.29 50.41
CA HIS A 196 2.17 -35.64 51.26
C HIS A 196 2.01 -37.15 51.51
N MET A 197 2.43 -38.01 50.57
CA MET A 197 2.43 -39.47 50.79
C MET A 197 3.59 -39.95 51.68
N SER A 198 4.72 -39.24 51.71
CA SER A 198 5.89 -39.66 52.51
C SER A 198 5.81 -39.28 53.99
N THR A 199 4.94 -38.35 54.38
CA THR A 199 4.79 -37.87 55.77
C THR A 199 3.75 -38.63 56.59
N VAL A 200 3.15 -39.70 56.05
CA VAL A 200 2.09 -40.50 56.72
C VAL A 200 2.65 -41.78 57.36
N TYR A 201 3.98 -41.89 57.53
CA TYR A 201 4.63 -43.02 58.20
C TYR A 201 5.49 -42.56 59.36
#